data_AF-A0AAD7JEV5-F1
#
_entry.id   AF-A0AAD7JEV5-F1
#
_cell.length_a   1.000
_cell.length_b   1.000
_cell.length_c   1.000
_cell.angle_alpha   90.00
_cell.angle_beta   90.00
_cell.angle_gamma   90.00
#
_symmetry.space_group_name_H-M   'P 1'
#
loop_
_entity.id
_entity.type
_entity.pdbx_description
1 polymer ?
#
loop_
_entity_poly.entity_id
_entity_poly.type
_entity_poly.pdbx_seq_one_letter_code
_entity_poly.pdbx_strand_id
1 'polypeptide(L)'
;MHPALSLHVLEKLPFTLRRLATGALNGSLENLYKICHRIDLKSIPSDQALLFLPVFYETLDPSRIPNIDDLDLSSMPDSMVLAVKSLCKLGDHDIPYDIFPDLWPRYWKWTQVFHAYIASLPPSPRRPEPKTFYFTFMGFIASFENKGCGAVVSATPGARKLIAETWSFILNVDESSSLRR
;
A
#
# COMPACT_ATOMS: atom_id res chain seq x y z
N MET A 1 18.11 2.64 -4.32
CA MET A 1 17.06 2.28 -5.27
C MET A 1 17.44 1.02 -6.03
N HIS A 2 16.74 -0.07 -5.72
CA HIS A 2 16.93 -1.39 -6.27
C HIS A 2 16.62 -1.43 -7.78
N PRO A 3 17.39 -2.17 -8.61
CA PRO A 3 17.19 -2.22 -10.06
C PRO A 3 15.79 -2.63 -10.50
N ALA A 4 15.13 -3.54 -9.76
CA ALA A 4 13.76 -3.98 -10.05
C ALA A 4 12.69 -2.89 -9.89
N LEU A 5 13.00 -1.80 -9.19
CA LEU A 5 12.12 -0.64 -9.02
C LEU A 5 12.36 0.44 -10.09
N SER A 6 13.40 0.31 -10.91
CA SER A 6 13.71 1.28 -11.95
C SER A 6 12.68 1.25 -13.08
N LEU A 7 12.26 2.41 -13.54
CA LEU A 7 11.35 2.56 -14.68
C LEU A 7 11.87 1.89 -15.97
N HIS A 8 13.19 1.73 -16.12
CA HIS A 8 13.79 1.05 -17.26
C HIS A 8 13.35 -0.43 -17.37
N VAL A 9 12.94 -1.06 -16.27
CA VAL A 9 12.40 -2.44 -16.26
C VAL A 9 11.15 -2.56 -17.12
N LEU A 10 10.37 -1.49 -17.28
CA LEU A 10 9.15 -1.46 -18.11
C LEU A 10 9.46 -1.66 -19.60
N GLU A 11 10.70 -1.48 -20.04
CA GLU A 11 11.12 -1.76 -21.41
C GLU A 11 11.12 -3.26 -21.75
N LYS A 12 11.05 -4.13 -20.74
CA LYS A 12 10.90 -5.57 -20.92
C LYS A 12 9.44 -5.99 -21.13
N LEU A 13 8.48 -5.11 -20.85
CA LEU A 13 7.06 -5.40 -21.07
C LEU A 13 6.70 -5.36 -22.56
N PRO A 14 5.79 -6.24 -23.01
CA PRO A 14 5.12 -6.12 -24.30
C PRO A 14 4.49 -4.73 -24.47
N PHE A 15 4.44 -4.23 -25.71
CA PHE A 15 3.98 -2.86 -26.02
C PHE A 15 2.63 -2.51 -25.36
N THR A 16 1.63 -3.41 -25.46
CA THR A 16 0.29 -3.20 -24.87
C THR A 16 0.35 -3.04 -23.35
N LEU A 17 1.18 -3.83 -22.67
CA LEU A 17 1.35 -3.78 -21.22
C LEU A 17 2.14 -2.55 -20.79
N ARG A 18 3.17 -2.19 -21.56
CA ARG A 18 3.94 -0.96 -21.34
C ARG A 18 3.06 0.28 -21.45
N ARG A 19 2.14 0.33 -22.42
CA ARG A 19 1.19 1.44 -22.57
C ARG A 19 0.27 1.59 -21.35
N LEU A 20 -0.19 0.47 -20.78
CA LEU A 20 -0.95 0.49 -19.52
C LEU A 20 -0.09 1.02 -18.37
N ALA A 21 1.15 0.52 -18.24
CA ALA A 21 2.08 0.96 -17.20
C ALA A 21 2.35 2.47 -17.27
N THR A 22 2.67 3.02 -18.45
CA THR A 22 2.87 4.46 -18.65
C THR A 22 1.62 5.26 -18.31
N GLY A 23 0.43 4.77 -18.70
CA GLY A 23 -0.82 5.42 -18.34
C GLY A 23 -1.05 5.47 -16.83
N ALA A 24 -0.77 4.39 -16.12
CA ALA A 24 -0.87 4.35 -14.65
C ALA A 24 0.14 5.30 -13.98
N LEU A 25 1.39 5.36 -14.47
CA LEU A 25 2.41 6.31 -14.00
C LEU A 25 1.98 7.78 -14.16
N ASN A 26 1.23 8.08 -15.22
CA ASN A 26 0.64 9.39 -15.46
C ASN A 26 -0.65 9.65 -14.64
N GLY A 27 -1.00 8.77 -13.70
CA GLY A 27 -2.12 8.94 -12.78
C GLY A 27 -3.44 8.30 -13.24
N SER A 28 -3.46 7.51 -14.32
CA SER A 28 -4.70 6.85 -14.76
C SER A 28 -5.07 5.67 -13.85
N LEU A 29 -6.12 5.87 -13.05
CA LEU A 29 -6.75 4.81 -12.24
C LEU A 29 -7.18 3.63 -13.11
N GLU A 30 -7.85 3.89 -14.23
CA GLU A 30 -8.36 2.85 -15.14
C GLU A 30 -7.24 1.91 -15.60
N ASN A 31 -6.08 2.46 -15.94
CA ASN A 31 -4.94 1.65 -16.37
C ASN A 31 -4.35 0.83 -15.22
N LEU A 32 -4.24 1.40 -14.01
CA LEU A 32 -3.83 0.64 -12.82
C LEU A 32 -4.80 -0.51 -12.54
N TYR A 33 -6.12 -0.26 -12.61
CA TYR A 33 -7.14 -1.30 -12.47
C TYR A 33 -6.98 -2.44 -13.48
N LYS A 34 -6.74 -2.11 -14.75
CA LYS A 34 -6.51 -3.11 -15.80
C LYS A 34 -5.25 -3.94 -15.52
N ILE A 35 -4.18 -3.33 -15.02
CA ILE A 35 -2.96 -4.04 -14.64
C ILE A 35 -3.26 -5.01 -13.49
N CYS A 36 -3.80 -4.50 -12.38
CA CYS A 36 -4.15 -5.30 -11.20
C CYS A 36 -5.08 -6.47 -11.56
N HIS A 37 -6.14 -6.19 -12.32
CA HIS A 37 -7.12 -7.20 -12.72
C HIS A 37 -6.48 -8.32 -13.56
N ARG A 38 -5.60 -7.96 -14.49
CA ARG A 38 -4.89 -8.95 -15.33
C ARG A 38 -3.95 -9.84 -14.53
N ILE A 39 -3.28 -9.26 -13.54
CA ILE A 39 -2.43 -9.98 -12.60
C ILE A 39 -3.29 -10.95 -11.76
N ASP A 40 -4.40 -10.48 -11.22
CA ASP A 40 -5.30 -11.28 -10.36
C ASP A 40 -5.94 -12.46 -11.10
N LEU A 41 -6.29 -12.25 -12.37
CA LEU A 41 -6.78 -13.31 -13.25
C LEU A 41 -5.68 -14.26 -13.75
N LYS A 42 -4.43 -14.07 -13.34
CA LYS A 42 -3.25 -14.82 -13.82
C LYS A 42 -3.11 -14.81 -15.34
N SER A 43 -3.64 -13.77 -15.99
CA SER A 43 -3.51 -13.56 -17.44
C SER A 43 -2.11 -13.03 -17.82
N ILE A 44 -1.34 -12.59 -16.82
CA ILE A 44 0.07 -12.22 -16.92
C ILE A 44 0.85 -13.24 -16.08
N PRO A 45 1.88 -13.90 -16.64
CA PRO A 45 2.78 -14.77 -15.89
C PRO A 45 3.43 -14.04 -14.69
N SER A 46 3.67 -14.76 -13.59
CA SER A 46 4.18 -14.14 -12.34
C SER A 46 5.51 -13.40 -12.52
N ASP A 47 6.40 -13.91 -13.35
CA ASP A 47 7.67 -13.27 -13.72
C ASP A 47 7.47 -11.95 -14.46
N GLN A 48 6.44 -11.86 -15.31
CA GLN A 48 6.05 -10.60 -15.95
C GLN A 48 5.29 -9.66 -15.01
N ALA A 49 4.55 -10.19 -14.04
CA ALA A 49 3.87 -9.36 -13.03
C ALA A 49 4.88 -8.55 -12.21
N LEU A 50 6.05 -9.11 -11.91
CA LEU A 50 7.15 -8.42 -11.23
C LEU A 50 7.71 -7.23 -12.03
N LEU A 51 7.54 -7.21 -13.36
CA LEU A 51 7.95 -6.07 -14.18
C LEU A 51 7.09 -4.81 -13.91
N PHE A 52 5.94 -4.94 -13.25
CA PHE A 52 5.10 -3.81 -12.84
C PHE A 52 5.48 -3.21 -11.49
N LEU A 53 6.47 -3.76 -10.77
CA LEU A 53 6.95 -3.21 -9.50
C LEU A 53 7.29 -1.71 -9.55
N PRO A 54 7.95 -1.18 -10.61
CA PRO A 54 8.18 0.26 -10.74
C PRO A 54 6.89 1.07 -10.76
N VAL A 55 5.81 0.55 -11.38
CA VAL A 55 4.52 1.25 -11.41
C VAL A 55 3.96 1.40 -10.00
N PHE A 56 3.94 0.31 -9.22
CA PHE A 56 3.45 0.34 -7.85
C PHE A 56 4.36 1.16 -6.92
N TYR A 57 5.65 1.24 -7.21
CA TYR A 57 6.59 2.05 -6.46
C TYR A 57 6.38 3.56 -6.70
N GLU A 58 6.21 3.94 -7.96
CA GLU A 58 6.04 5.35 -8.36
C GLU A 58 4.66 5.92 -8.01
N THR A 59 3.61 5.10 -8.01
CA THR A 59 2.30 5.53 -7.49
C THR A 59 2.34 5.82 -5.99
N LEU A 60 3.29 5.25 -5.26
CA LEU A 60 3.52 5.49 -3.85
C LEU A 60 4.49 6.66 -3.57
N ASP A 61 4.84 7.47 -4.57
CA ASP A 61 5.69 8.64 -4.34
C ASP A 61 5.05 9.57 -3.29
N PRO A 62 5.77 9.93 -2.20
CA PRO A 62 5.29 10.89 -1.23
C PRO A 62 4.87 12.24 -1.82
N SER A 63 5.42 12.65 -2.98
CA SER A 63 5.02 13.87 -3.67
C SER A 63 3.58 13.85 -4.21
N ARG A 64 2.96 12.66 -4.27
CA ARG A 64 1.57 12.47 -4.73
C ARG A 64 0.56 12.46 -3.59
N ILE A 65 1.02 12.55 -2.33
CA ILE A 65 0.15 12.60 -1.17
C ILE A 65 -0.66 13.90 -1.23
N PRO A 66 -2.00 13.83 -1.23
CA PRO A 66 -2.82 15.03 -1.21
C PRO A 66 -2.68 15.74 0.15
N ASN A 67 -2.87 17.05 0.15
CA ASN A 67 -2.94 17.78 1.41
C ASN A 67 -4.17 17.31 2.21
N ILE A 68 -3.95 16.79 3.41
CA ILE A 68 -5.00 16.19 4.25
C ILE A 68 -6.05 17.22 4.65
N ASP A 69 -5.62 18.47 4.87
CA ASP A 69 -6.51 19.57 5.27
C ASP A 69 -7.51 19.96 4.16
N ASP A 70 -7.19 19.65 2.91
CA ASP A 70 -8.01 19.95 1.73
C ASP A 70 -8.85 18.74 1.27
N LEU A 71 -8.84 17.65 2.04
CA LEU A 71 -9.56 16.43 1.66
C LEU A 71 -11.05 16.59 1.88
N ASP A 72 -11.80 16.48 0.80
CA ASP A 72 -13.23 16.21 0.87
C ASP A 72 -13.44 14.79 1.43
N LEU A 73 -13.86 14.70 2.70
CA LEU A 73 -14.15 13.43 3.38
C LEU A 73 -15.35 12.67 2.75
N SER A 74 -16.07 13.28 1.79
CA SER A 74 -17.15 12.62 1.06
C SER A 74 -16.64 11.65 -0.01
N SER A 75 -15.41 11.81 -0.50
CA SER A 75 -14.82 10.94 -1.51
C SER A 75 -13.31 10.77 -1.35
N MET A 76 -12.81 9.54 -1.58
CA MET A 76 -11.37 9.29 -1.53
C MET A 76 -10.70 9.82 -2.81
N PRO A 77 -9.67 10.68 -2.71
CA PRO A 77 -8.93 11.15 -3.88
C PRO A 77 -8.33 10.03 -4.71
N ASP A 78 -8.22 10.25 -6.01
CA ASP A 78 -7.65 9.29 -6.96
C ASP A 78 -6.23 8.83 -6.55
N SER A 79 -5.39 9.74 -6.04
CA SER A 79 -4.05 9.41 -5.56
C SER A 79 -4.07 8.43 -4.39
N MET A 80 -5.02 8.58 -3.46
CA MET A 80 -5.22 7.65 -2.36
C MET A 80 -5.71 6.29 -2.87
N VAL A 81 -6.64 6.26 -3.84
CA VAL A 81 -7.12 5.02 -4.45
C VAL A 81 -5.97 4.28 -5.18
N LEU A 82 -5.15 5.00 -5.95
CA LEU A 82 -3.95 4.47 -6.62
C LEU A 82 -2.99 3.85 -5.60
N ALA A 83 -2.74 4.56 -4.49
CA ALA A 83 -1.85 4.09 -3.44
C ALA A 83 -2.38 2.83 -2.76
N VAL A 84 -3.66 2.78 -2.35
CA VAL A 84 -4.26 1.56 -1.77
C VAL A 84 -4.08 0.36 -2.71
N LYS A 85 -4.42 0.53 -3.99
CA LYS A 85 -4.30 -0.57 -4.97
C LYS A 85 -2.87 -1.05 -5.13
N SER A 86 -1.91 -0.13 -5.15
CA SER A 86 -0.50 -0.44 -5.27
C SER A 86 0.02 -1.17 -4.03
N LEU A 87 -0.37 -0.74 -2.83
CA LEU A 87 -0.03 -1.41 -1.57
C LEU A 87 -0.59 -2.83 -1.50
N CYS A 88 -1.85 -3.05 -1.90
CA CYS A 88 -2.43 -4.39 -1.96
C CYS A 88 -1.61 -5.30 -2.88
N LYS A 89 -1.26 -4.84 -4.09
CA LYS A 89 -0.45 -5.64 -5.02
C LYS A 89 0.96 -5.90 -4.51
N LEU A 90 1.57 -4.94 -3.82
CA LEU A 90 2.86 -5.16 -3.19
C LEU A 90 2.80 -6.21 -2.07
N GLY A 91 1.66 -6.37 -1.40
CA GLY A 91 1.42 -7.42 -0.40
C GLY A 91 1.07 -8.80 -0.98
N ASP A 92 0.46 -8.86 -2.17
CA ASP A 92 -0.02 -10.10 -2.79
C ASP A 92 1.09 -10.89 -3.53
N HIS A 93 2.25 -10.27 -3.77
CA HIS A 93 3.32 -10.86 -4.60
C HIS A 93 4.53 -11.29 -3.79
N ASP A 94 5.20 -12.34 -4.27
CA ASP A 94 6.50 -12.74 -3.75
C ASP A 94 7.60 -11.81 -4.27
N ILE A 95 7.63 -10.60 -3.70
CA ILE A 95 8.59 -9.57 -4.05
C ILE A 95 9.96 -9.96 -3.48
N PRO A 96 11.04 -9.80 -4.27
CA PRO A 96 12.41 -9.96 -3.80
C PRO A 96 12.68 -9.16 -2.52
N TYR A 97 13.32 -9.79 -1.54
CA TYR A 97 13.45 -9.21 -0.20
C TYR A 97 14.40 -8.01 -0.13
N ASP A 98 15.38 -7.96 -1.03
CA ASP A 98 16.36 -6.89 -1.19
C ASP A 98 15.75 -5.57 -1.68
N ILE A 99 14.50 -5.59 -2.16
CA ILE A 99 13.74 -4.41 -2.58
C ILE A 99 13.12 -3.67 -1.39
N PHE A 100 12.87 -4.37 -0.28
CA PHE A 100 12.11 -3.84 0.84
C PHE A 100 12.70 -2.55 1.46
N PRO A 101 14.02 -2.42 1.68
CA PRO A 101 14.59 -1.17 2.18
C PRO A 101 14.23 0.07 1.36
N ASP A 102 14.09 -0.06 0.03
CA ASP A 102 13.69 1.05 -0.84
C ASP A 102 12.16 1.28 -0.83
N LEU A 103 11.35 0.24 -0.62
CA LEU A 103 9.88 0.34 -0.53
C LEU A 103 9.42 0.95 0.79
N TRP A 104 10.10 0.62 1.90
CA TRP A 104 9.64 0.95 3.25
C TRP A 104 9.32 2.43 3.46
N PRO A 105 10.15 3.40 3.05
CA PRO A 105 9.86 4.81 3.32
C PRO A 105 8.57 5.29 2.66
N ARG A 106 8.29 4.81 1.44
CA ARG A 106 7.06 5.14 0.69
C ARG A 106 5.86 4.45 1.31
N TYR A 107 6.00 3.16 1.61
CA TYR A 107 4.99 2.35 2.27
C TYR A 107 4.55 3.00 3.60
N TRP A 108 5.51 3.27 4.48
CA TRP A 108 5.27 3.83 5.80
C TRP A 108 4.59 5.19 5.73
N LYS A 109 5.03 6.06 4.82
CA LYS A 109 4.42 7.39 4.65
C LYS A 109 2.94 7.29 4.27
N TRP A 110 2.60 6.41 3.33
CA TRP A 110 1.22 6.19 2.94
C TRP A 110 0.39 5.56 4.05
N THR A 111 0.95 4.64 4.83
CA THR A 111 0.28 4.12 6.03
C THR A 111 -0.14 5.25 6.97
N GLN A 112 0.76 6.19 7.28
CA GLN A 112 0.45 7.31 8.16
C GLN A 112 -0.71 8.15 7.63
N VAL A 113 -0.72 8.44 6.32
CA VAL A 113 -1.79 9.18 5.65
C VAL A 113 -3.13 8.44 5.74
N PHE A 114 -3.15 7.14 5.43
CA PHE A 114 -4.37 6.35 5.50
C PHE A 114 -4.90 6.21 6.91
N HIS A 115 -4.02 6.03 7.90
CA HIS A 115 -4.42 5.99 9.29
C HIS A 115 -5.06 7.31 9.74
N ALA A 116 -4.45 8.45 9.40
CA ALA A 116 -4.99 9.77 9.68
C ALA A 116 -6.33 10.01 8.97
N TYR A 117 -6.42 9.68 7.67
CA TYR A 117 -7.65 9.78 6.90
C TYR A 117 -8.76 8.91 7.48
N ILE A 118 -8.45 7.66 7.83
CA ILE A 118 -9.42 6.77 8.48
C ILE A 118 -9.87 7.41 9.79
N ALA A 119 -8.96 7.90 10.65
CA ALA A 119 -9.29 8.52 11.93
C ALA A 119 -10.16 9.79 11.78
N SER A 120 -10.03 10.54 10.68
CA SER A 120 -10.84 11.74 10.42
C SER A 120 -12.23 11.47 9.86
N LEU A 121 -12.50 10.25 9.37
CA LEU A 121 -13.84 9.91 8.86
C LEU A 121 -14.89 9.93 9.97
N PRO A 122 -16.06 10.56 9.75
CA PRO A 122 -17.14 10.57 10.72
C PRO A 122 -17.61 9.13 11.02
N PRO A 123 -18.08 8.85 12.25
CA PRO A 123 -18.70 7.58 12.57
C PRO A 123 -19.93 7.38 11.67
N SER A 124 -19.87 6.38 10.78
CA SER A 124 -20.97 6.08 9.85
C SER A 124 -21.16 4.57 9.74
N PRO A 125 -22.42 4.07 9.74
CA PRO A 125 -22.72 2.66 9.53
C PRO A 125 -22.37 2.17 8.12
N ARG A 126 -22.08 3.08 7.17
CA ARG A 126 -21.63 2.76 5.80
C ARG A 126 -20.12 2.96 5.59
N ARG A 127 -19.37 3.21 6.65
CA ARG A 127 -17.91 3.37 6.56
C ARG A 127 -17.34 2.07 5.98
N PRO A 128 -16.47 2.13 4.94
CA PRO A 128 -15.71 0.95 4.52
C PRO A 128 -15.02 0.40 5.76
N GLU A 129 -15.19 -0.89 6.08
CA GLU A 129 -14.59 -1.46 7.28
C GLU A 129 -13.09 -1.16 7.27
N PRO A 130 -12.58 -0.33 8.20
CA PRO A 130 -11.16 0.00 8.24
C PRO A 130 -10.29 -1.24 8.43
N LYS A 131 -10.91 -2.33 8.90
CA LYS A 131 -10.31 -3.64 9.09
C LYS A 131 -9.63 -4.16 7.83
N THR A 132 -10.24 -4.06 6.64
CA THR A 132 -9.60 -4.56 5.41
C THR A 132 -8.29 -3.84 5.12
N PHE A 133 -8.27 -2.52 5.25
CA PHE A 133 -7.06 -1.72 5.10
C PHE A 133 -6.01 -2.13 6.14
N TYR A 134 -6.41 -2.23 7.41
CA TYR A 134 -5.52 -2.63 8.48
C TYR A 134 -4.99 -4.06 8.34
N PHE A 135 -5.77 -4.99 7.82
CA PHE A 135 -5.32 -6.35 7.50
C PHE A 135 -4.27 -6.35 6.39
N THR A 136 -4.49 -5.60 5.30
CA THR A 136 -3.48 -5.43 4.25
C THR A 136 -2.20 -4.81 4.82
N PHE A 137 -2.34 -3.80 5.69
CA PHE A 137 -1.21 -3.16 6.35
C PHE A 137 -0.40 -4.13 7.20
N MET A 138 -1.08 -4.85 8.09
CA MET A 138 -0.45 -5.83 8.97
C MET A 138 0.15 -7.01 8.20
N GLY A 139 -0.49 -7.48 7.12
CA GLY A 139 0.03 -8.55 6.28
C GLY A 139 1.36 -8.16 5.62
N PHE A 140 1.50 -6.91 5.19
CA PHE A 140 2.75 -6.41 4.61
C PHE A 140 3.85 -6.26 5.66
N ILE A 141 3.54 -5.76 6.87
CA ILE A 141 4.52 -5.71 7.97
C ILE A 141 4.97 -7.12 8.35
N ALA A 142 4.05 -8.07 8.48
CA ALA A 142 4.38 -9.46 8.77
C ALA A 142 5.29 -10.04 7.68
N SER A 143 5.03 -9.71 6.41
CA SER A 143 5.89 -10.10 5.28
C SER A 143 7.29 -9.48 5.39
N PHE A 144 7.39 -8.22 5.82
CA PHE A 144 8.65 -7.52 6.09
C PHE A 144 9.46 -8.20 7.20
N GLU A 145 8.81 -8.52 8.32
CA GLU A 145 9.44 -9.15 9.47
C GLU A 145 9.91 -10.57 9.13
N ASN A 146 9.05 -11.38 8.49
CA ASN A 146 9.37 -12.75 8.07
C ASN A 146 10.54 -12.81 7.08
N LYS A 147 10.73 -11.75 6.28
CA LYS A 147 11.84 -11.64 5.31
C LYS A 147 13.09 -10.96 5.89
N GLY A 148 13.18 -10.83 7.23
CA GLY A 148 14.38 -10.37 7.93
C GLY A 148 14.55 -8.86 8.02
N CYS A 149 13.54 -8.08 7.62
CA CYS A 149 13.57 -6.62 7.68
C CYS A 149 12.96 -6.05 8.98
N GLY A 150 12.75 -6.88 10.01
CA GLY A 150 12.14 -6.45 11.28
C GLY A 150 12.92 -5.36 12.03
N ALA A 151 14.24 -5.25 11.81
CA ALA A 151 15.05 -4.18 12.37
C ALA A 151 14.64 -2.80 11.81
N VAL A 152 14.27 -2.72 10.52
CA VAL A 152 13.81 -1.48 9.86
C VAL A 152 12.49 -1.05 10.48
N VAL A 153 11.53 -1.97 10.63
CA VAL A 153 10.24 -1.70 11.28
C VAL A 153 10.45 -1.23 12.72
N SER A 154 11.29 -1.93 13.47
CA SER A 154 11.62 -1.60 14.87
C SER A 154 12.27 -0.24 15.05
N ALA A 155 13.13 0.16 14.11
CA ALA A 155 13.82 1.45 14.15
C ALA A 155 12.94 2.61 13.64
N THR A 156 11.81 2.32 12.98
CA THR A 156 10.96 3.35 12.38
C THR A 156 10.14 4.07 13.45
N PRO A 157 10.29 5.40 13.58
CA PRO A 157 9.54 6.18 14.56
C PRO A 157 8.02 6.02 14.37
N GLY A 158 7.33 5.71 15.46
CA GLY A 158 5.87 5.56 15.47
C GLY A 158 5.34 4.22 14.94
N ALA A 159 6.16 3.39 14.29
CA ALA A 159 5.72 2.11 13.72
C ALA A 159 5.14 1.16 14.78
N ARG A 160 5.84 0.95 15.89
CA ARG A 160 5.38 0.08 16.98
C ARG A 160 4.06 0.54 17.59
N LYS A 161 3.91 1.85 17.81
CA LYS A 161 2.68 2.43 18.36
C LYS A 161 1.50 2.20 17.41
N LEU A 162 1.67 2.50 16.13
CA LEU A 162 0.63 2.32 15.13
C LEU A 162 0.23 0.85 14.95
N ILE A 163 1.20 -0.07 14.99
CA ILE A 163 0.94 -1.51 14.95
C ILE A 163 0.10 -1.94 16.16
N ALA A 164 0.44 -1.47 17.36
CA ALA A 164 -0.31 -1.78 18.57
C ALA A 164 -1.76 -1.24 18.49
N GLU A 165 -1.94 0.01 18.08
CA GLU A 165 -3.26 0.62 17.87
C GLU A 165 -4.09 -0.15 16.83
N THR A 166 -3.44 -0.57 15.74
CA THR A 166 -4.07 -1.36 14.68
C THR A 166 -4.53 -2.73 15.19
N TRP A 167 -3.70 -3.43 15.97
CA TRP A 167 -4.07 -4.71 16.58
C TRP A 167 -5.23 -4.58 17.56
N SER A 168 -5.19 -3.59 18.46
CA SER A 168 -6.28 -3.31 19.39
C SER A 168 -7.61 -3.08 18.66
N PHE A 169 -7.56 -2.32 17.57
CA PHE A 169 -8.72 -2.08 16.70
C PHE A 169 -9.23 -3.37 16.01
N ILE A 170 -8.34 -4.18 15.42
CA ILE A 170 -8.72 -5.42 14.73
C ILE A 170 -9.36 -6.41 15.70
N LEU A 171 -8.74 -6.59 16.87
CA LEU A 171 -9.15 -7.55 17.89
C LEU A 171 -10.39 -7.11 18.68
N ASN A 172 -10.94 -5.92 18.39
CA ASN A 172 -12.01 -5.28 19.17
C ASN A 172 -11.68 -5.30 20.68
N VAL A 173 -10.42 -5.05 21.05
CA VAL A 173 -10.05 -4.96 22.47
C VAL A 173 -10.63 -3.65 22.97
N ASP A 174 -11.85 -3.73 23.48
CA ASP A 174 -12.53 -2.64 24.12
C ASP A 174 -11.73 -2.32 25.40
N GLU A 175 -11.10 -1.14 25.48
CA GLU A 175 -10.34 -0.69 26.66
C GLU A 175 -11.22 -0.65 27.93
N SER A 176 -12.54 -0.79 27.78
CA SER A 176 -13.50 -1.00 28.87
C SER A 176 -13.27 -2.29 29.68
N SER A 177 -12.50 -3.25 29.15
CA SER A 177 -12.22 -4.54 29.79
C SER A 177 -10.98 -4.54 30.71
N SER A 178 -10.14 -3.51 30.67
CA SER A 178 -8.92 -3.40 31.50
C SER A 178 -9.11 -2.60 32.80
N LEU A 179 -10.26 -1.94 33.01
CA LEU A 179 -10.61 -1.21 34.24
C LEU A 179 -11.43 -2.04 35.26
N ARG A 180 -11.50 -3.36 35.10
CA ARG A 180 -12.07 -4.28 36.10
C ARG A 180 -11.03 -5.29 36.58
N ARG A 181 -9.99 -4.83 37.27
CA ARG A 181 -9.25 -5.62 38.26
C ARG A 181 -8.78 -4.74 39.39
#